data_AF-A0A929NQA7-F1
#
_entry.id   AF-A0A929NQA7-F1
#
_cell.length_a   1.000
_cell.length_b   1.000
_cell.length_c   1.000
_cell.angle_alpha   90.00
_cell.angle_beta   90.00
_cell.angle_gamma   90.00
#
_symmetry.space_group_name_H-M   'P 1'
#
loop_
_entity.id
_entity.type
_entity.pdbx_description
1 polymer ?
#
loop_
_entity_poly.entity_id
_entity_poly.type
_entity_poly.pdbx_seq_one_letter_code
_entity_poly.pdbx_strand_id
1 'polypeptide(L)'
;MKQAVPAADIERVIDAALAEDIGAGDVTSDALLPPDSVMNLVMRARQEIVVAGIDVALAVFRRLAPDADIKVVASDGDRAQAGAELMRLDGPARGLLTAERTALNLVQLLSGIATMTRQYVDAIDGTGAVLLDTRKTIPGLRSLSKYATRMG
;
A
#
# COMPACT_ATOMS: atom_id res chain seq x y z
N MET A 1 -1.31 0.22 -21.38
CA MET A 1 -1.24 1.27 -20.33
C MET A 1 -1.94 0.75 -19.10
N LYS A 2 -1.24 0.58 -17.97
CA LYS A 2 -1.86 0.24 -16.68
C LYS A 2 -2.83 1.39 -16.35
N GLN A 3 -4.15 1.12 -16.34
CA GLN A 3 -5.12 2.15 -16.01
C GLN A 3 -4.99 2.45 -14.52
N ALA A 4 -4.48 3.65 -14.19
CA ALA A 4 -4.26 4.10 -12.83
C ALA A 4 -5.58 4.20 -12.05
N VAL A 5 -5.54 3.97 -10.74
CA VAL A 5 -6.67 4.28 -9.86
C VAL A 5 -6.90 5.79 -9.88
N PRO A 6 -8.14 6.27 -10.05
CA PRO A 6 -8.43 7.70 -9.96
C PRO A 6 -7.93 8.28 -8.62
N ALA A 7 -7.24 9.42 -8.66
CA ALA A 7 -6.70 10.05 -7.44
C ALA A 7 -7.80 10.27 -6.38
N ALA A 8 -8.99 10.71 -6.80
CA ALA A 8 -10.14 10.88 -5.90
C ALA A 8 -10.60 9.59 -5.21
N ASP A 9 -10.39 8.41 -5.83
CA ASP A 9 -10.68 7.13 -5.19
C ASP A 9 -9.65 6.79 -4.12
N ILE A 10 -8.37 7.08 -4.39
CA ILE A 10 -7.27 6.89 -3.44
C ILE A 10 -7.48 7.80 -2.22
N GLU A 11 -7.67 9.10 -2.45
CA GLU A 11 -7.85 10.10 -1.39
C GLU A 11 -9.00 9.73 -0.45
N ARG A 12 -10.16 9.35 -1.00
CA ARG A 12 -11.31 8.95 -0.17
C ARG A 12 -11.02 7.75 0.72
N VAL A 13 -10.27 6.78 0.23
CA VAL A 13 -9.90 5.59 1.01
C VAL A 13 -8.88 5.95 2.08
N ILE A 14 -7.91 6.81 1.76
CA ILE A 14 -6.95 7.33 2.73
C ILE A 14 -7.64 8.18 3.80
N ASP A 15 -8.57 9.06 3.42
CA ASP A 15 -9.38 9.85 4.36
C ASP A 15 -10.11 8.94 5.36
N ALA A 16 -10.80 7.92 4.86
CA ALA A 16 -11.54 6.99 5.70
C ALA A 16 -10.61 6.16 6.60
N ALA A 17 -9.50 5.65 6.06
CA ALA A 17 -8.56 4.82 6.81
C ALA A 17 -7.84 5.63 7.91
N LEU A 18 -7.41 6.86 7.61
CA LEU A 18 -6.78 7.73 8.61
C LEU A 18 -7.76 8.19 9.68
N ALA A 19 -9.02 8.45 9.31
CA ALA A 19 -10.06 8.79 10.29
C ALA A 19 -10.33 7.63 11.26
N GLU A 20 -10.28 6.38 10.78
CA GLU A 20 -10.40 5.18 11.61
C GLU A 20 -9.17 4.97 12.51
N ASP A 21 -7.96 5.09 11.96
CA ASP A 21 -6.70 4.71 12.63
C ASP A 21 -6.24 5.79 13.64
N ILE A 22 -6.29 7.07 13.24
CA ILE A 22 -5.77 8.18 14.05
C ILE A 22 -6.85 8.75 14.97
N GLY A 23 -8.09 8.86 14.50
CA GLY A 23 -9.20 9.43 15.27
C GLY A 23 -8.85 10.79 15.89
N ALA A 24 -8.69 10.82 17.22
CA ALA A 24 -8.37 12.03 18.00
C ALA A 24 -6.86 12.37 18.06
N GLY A 25 -5.98 11.51 17.55
CA GLY A 25 -4.52 11.70 17.52
C GLY A 25 -3.73 10.45 17.91
N ASP A 26 -2.46 10.42 17.54
CA ASP A 26 -1.51 9.36 17.92
C ASP A 26 -0.80 9.70 19.24
N VAL A 27 -1.54 9.52 20.34
CA VAL A 27 -1.10 9.86 21.70
C VAL A 27 0.20 9.14 22.07
N THR A 28 0.42 7.93 21.55
CA THR A 28 1.60 7.14 21.90
C THR A 28 2.85 7.73 21.25
N SER A 29 2.80 7.99 19.95
CA SER A 29 3.91 8.65 19.25
C SER A 29 4.17 10.05 19.81
N ASP A 30 3.12 10.81 20.10
CA ASP A 30 3.24 12.16 20.67
C ASP A 30 3.87 12.18 22.07
N ALA A 31 3.60 11.16 22.88
CA ALA A 31 4.15 11.05 24.23
C ALA A 31 5.60 10.53 24.25
N LEU A 32 5.97 9.65 23.33
CA LEU A 32 7.25 8.94 23.36
C LEU A 32 8.33 9.57 22.48
N LEU A 33 7.97 10.34 21.45
CA LEU A 33 8.92 10.85 20.46
C LEU A 33 9.04 12.37 20.57
N PRO A 34 10.25 12.94 20.68
CA PRO A 34 10.45 14.38 20.55
C PRO A 34 9.92 14.91 19.21
N PRO A 35 9.36 16.14 19.14
CA PRO A 35 8.81 16.70 17.90
C PRO A 35 9.82 16.81 16.74
N ASP A 36 11.10 16.97 17.07
CA ASP A 36 12.23 17.12 16.15
C ASP A 36 12.92 15.78 15.82
N SER A 37 12.40 14.67 16.34
CA SER A 37 12.98 13.36 16.08
C SER A 37 12.82 12.94 14.61
N VAL A 38 13.89 12.36 14.06
CA VAL A 38 13.92 11.81 12.70
C VAL A 38 14.12 10.29 12.75
N MET A 39 13.58 9.59 11.77
CA MET A 39 13.66 8.14 11.66
C MET A 39 13.92 7.72 10.22
N ASN A 40 14.63 6.60 10.06
CA ASN A 40 14.78 5.87 8.81
C ASN A 40 13.85 4.65 8.85
N LEU A 41 12.98 4.50 7.85
CA LEU A 41 12.03 3.40 7.71
C LEU A 41 12.31 2.63 6.41
N VAL A 42 12.27 1.30 6.48
CA VAL A 42 12.34 0.44 5.30
C VAL A 42 11.14 -0.50 5.28
N MET A 43 10.28 -0.35 4.26
CA MET A 43 9.18 -1.27 4.01
C MET A 43 9.71 -2.50 3.28
N ARG A 44 9.58 -3.68 3.89
CA ARG A 44 10.01 -4.96 3.31
C ARG A 44 8.87 -5.94 3.16
N ALA A 45 8.88 -6.71 2.08
CA ALA A 45 8.03 -7.89 1.95
C ALA A 45 8.47 -8.96 2.96
N ARG A 46 7.53 -9.56 3.70
CA ARG A 46 7.82 -10.66 4.65
C ARG A 46 7.62 -12.05 4.06
N GLN A 47 7.04 -12.13 2.88
CA GLN A 47 6.78 -13.35 2.11
C GLN A 47 6.86 -13.02 0.62
N GLU A 48 6.86 -14.05 -0.23
CA GLU A 48 6.74 -13.82 -1.67
C GLU A 48 5.36 -13.21 -2.00
N ILE A 49 5.37 -12.10 -2.74
CA ILE A 49 4.17 -11.37 -3.16
C ILE A 49 4.30 -10.87 -4.60
N VAL A 50 3.16 -10.60 -5.23
CA VAL A 50 3.06 -9.61 -6.30
C VAL A 50 2.71 -8.27 -5.66
N VAL A 51 3.56 -7.27 -5.91
CA VAL A 51 3.44 -5.94 -5.31
C VAL A 51 2.25 -5.21 -5.92
N ALA A 52 1.39 -4.64 -5.08
CA ALA A 52 0.34 -3.72 -5.51
C ALA A 52 0.01 -2.70 -4.40
N GLY A 53 -0.27 -1.46 -4.80
CA GLY A 53 -0.65 -0.37 -3.91
C GLY A 53 0.52 0.53 -3.46
N ILE A 54 1.68 0.48 -4.12
CA ILE A 54 2.84 1.30 -3.71
C ILE A 54 2.52 2.79 -3.76
N ASP A 55 1.82 3.25 -4.80
CA ASP A 55 1.40 4.66 -4.92
C ASP A 55 0.39 5.05 -3.84
N VAL A 56 -0.43 4.10 -3.37
CA VAL A 56 -1.39 4.31 -2.30
C VAL A 56 -0.67 4.48 -0.96
N ALA A 57 0.29 3.62 -0.65
CA ALA A 57 1.13 3.80 0.54
C ALA A 57 1.94 5.10 0.49
N LEU A 58 2.50 5.44 -0.68
CA LEU A 58 3.23 6.69 -0.87
C LEU A 58 2.35 7.90 -0.56
N ALA A 59 1.09 7.90 -1.00
CA ALA A 59 0.14 8.97 -0.71
C ALA A 59 -0.18 9.09 0.80
N VAL A 60 -0.30 7.97 1.52
CA VAL A 60 -0.47 7.98 2.99
C VAL A 60 0.73 8.63 3.68
N PHE A 61 1.95 8.21 3.34
CA PHE A 61 3.16 8.78 3.94
C PHE A 61 3.32 10.26 3.61
N ARG A 62 3.09 10.68 2.35
CA ARG A 62 3.17 12.10 1.97
C ARG A 62 2.17 12.98 2.73
N ARG A 63 1.04 12.43 3.17
CA ARG A 63 0.06 13.21 3.93
C ARG A 63 0.51 13.50 5.36
N LEU A 64 1.15 12.53 6.01
CA LEU A 64 1.51 12.63 7.43
C LEU A 64 2.97 12.97 7.68
N ALA A 65 3.82 12.77 6.68
CA ALA A 65 5.24 13.11 6.67
C ALA A 65 5.61 13.79 5.34
N PRO A 66 5.06 15.00 5.05
CA PRO A 66 5.29 15.70 3.78
C PRO A 66 6.76 16.05 3.53
N ASP A 67 7.54 16.21 4.60
CA ASP A 67 8.96 16.55 4.55
C ASP A 67 9.89 15.32 4.51
N ALA A 68 9.32 14.09 4.46
CA ALA A 68 10.13 12.88 4.35
C ALA A 68 10.71 12.71 2.93
N ASP A 69 11.98 12.33 2.86
CA ASP A 69 12.58 11.81 1.64
C ASP A 69 12.11 10.37 1.43
N ILE A 70 11.48 10.09 0.28
CA ILE A 70 10.86 8.79 0.02
C ILE A 70 11.40 8.23 -1.29
N LYS A 71 12.06 7.08 -1.19
CA LYS A 71 12.55 6.30 -2.32
C LYS A 71 11.70 5.05 -2.52
N VAL A 72 10.95 5.01 -3.61
CA VAL A 72 10.25 3.81 -4.08
C VAL A 72 11.27 2.85 -4.72
N VAL A 73 11.22 1.57 -4.33
CA VAL A 73 12.16 0.54 -4.79
C VAL A 73 11.47 -0.48 -5.70
N ALA A 74 10.24 -0.87 -5.37
CA ALA A 74 9.44 -1.81 -6.16
C ALA A 74 8.29 -1.11 -6.88
N SER A 75 7.92 -1.62 -8.05
CA SER A 75 6.77 -1.16 -8.83
C SER A 75 5.58 -2.11 -8.69
N ASP A 76 4.36 -1.57 -8.80
CA ASP A 76 3.16 -2.40 -8.81
C ASP A 76 3.16 -3.37 -10.01
N GLY A 77 2.92 -4.65 -9.73
CA GLY A 77 3.04 -5.78 -10.65
C GLY A 77 4.38 -6.54 -10.57
N ASP A 78 5.37 -6.03 -9.84
CA ASP A 78 6.63 -6.74 -9.62
C ASP A 78 6.42 -7.95 -8.69
N ARG A 79 7.17 -9.03 -8.92
CA ARG A 79 7.30 -10.14 -7.96
C ARG A 79 8.38 -9.79 -6.95
N ALA A 80 8.04 -9.74 -5.67
CA ALA A 80 8.96 -9.47 -4.58
C ALA A 80 9.11 -10.70 -3.69
N GLN A 81 10.36 -11.11 -3.45
CA GLN A 81 10.71 -12.21 -2.54
C GLN A 81 10.69 -11.75 -1.08
N ALA A 82 10.66 -12.70 -0.14
CA ALA A 82 10.80 -12.38 1.28
C ALA A 82 12.11 -11.61 1.55
N GLY A 83 12.02 -10.51 2.30
CA GLY A 83 13.13 -9.60 2.61
C GLY A 83 13.34 -8.48 1.58
N ALA A 84 12.71 -8.56 0.40
CA ALA A 84 12.82 -7.53 -0.64
C ALA A 84 12.29 -6.19 -0.14
N GLU A 85 13.00 -5.11 -0.49
CA GLU A 85 12.62 -3.74 -0.16
C GLU A 85 11.61 -3.22 -1.16
N LEU A 86 10.56 -2.59 -0.64
CA LEU A 86 9.50 -1.97 -1.45
C LEU A 86 9.65 -0.45 -1.47
N MET A 87 10.01 0.13 -0.33
CA MET A 87 10.14 1.58 -0.14
C MET A 87 11.12 1.89 1.01
N ARG A 88 11.86 2.99 0.90
CA ARG A 88 12.68 3.59 1.96
C ARG A 88 12.20 5.01 2.23
N LEU A 89 12.14 5.39 3.50
CA LEU A 89 11.66 6.70 3.93
C LEU A 89 12.57 7.25 5.03
N ASP A 90 12.96 8.51 4.92
CA ASP A 90 13.80 9.21 5.88
C ASP A 90 13.15 10.55 6.22
N GLY A 91 12.79 10.80 7.48
CA GLY A 91 12.04 11.99 7.82
C GLY A 91 11.49 12.06 9.26
N PRO A 92 10.50 12.94 9.51
CA PRO A 92 9.93 13.15 10.84
C PRO A 92 9.34 11.87 11.44
N ALA A 93 9.84 11.46 12.61
CA ALA A 93 9.54 10.14 13.17
C ALA A 93 8.04 9.96 13.52
N ARG A 94 7.42 11.00 14.11
CA ARG A 94 5.99 10.98 14.44
C ARG A 94 5.12 10.73 13.21
N GLY A 95 5.31 11.55 12.16
CA GLY A 95 4.56 11.42 10.90
C GLY A 95 4.75 10.06 10.23
N LEU A 96 5.99 9.54 10.20
CA LEU A 96 6.28 8.24 9.62
C LEU A 96 5.62 7.08 10.40
N LEU A 97 5.65 7.11 11.73
CA LEU A 97 5.04 6.07 12.57
C LEU A 97 3.51 6.12 12.54
N THR A 98 2.92 7.32 12.62
CA THR A 98 1.48 7.49 12.52
C THR A 98 0.94 7.03 11.15
N ALA A 99 1.71 7.20 10.07
CA ALA A 99 1.34 6.73 8.74
C ALA A 99 1.46 5.20 8.55
N GLU A 100 2.32 4.55 9.32
CA GLU A 100 2.82 3.21 9.04
C GLU A 100 1.69 2.19 8.91
N ARG A 101 0.80 2.14 9.90
CA ARG A 101 -0.24 1.10 9.97
C ARG A 101 -1.22 1.20 8.81
N THR A 102 -1.72 2.39 8.55
CA THR A 102 -2.62 2.65 7.42
C THR A 102 -1.94 2.31 6.07
N ALA A 103 -0.70 2.75 5.85
CA ALA A 103 0.03 2.45 4.62
C ALA A 103 0.26 0.95 4.42
N LEU A 104 0.68 0.23 5.48
CA LEU A 104 0.91 -1.20 5.44
C LEU A 104 -0.38 -1.99 5.19
N ASN A 105 -1.48 -1.64 5.87
CA ASN A 105 -2.75 -2.35 5.71
C ASN A 105 -3.25 -2.28 4.25
N LEU A 106 -3.13 -1.11 3.62
CA LEU A 106 -3.53 -0.92 2.22
C LEU A 106 -2.65 -1.72 1.26
N VAL A 107 -1.31 -1.62 1.37
CA VAL A 107 -0.40 -2.38 0.50
C VAL A 107 -0.54 -3.88 0.72
N GLN A 108 -0.73 -4.35 1.95
CA GLN A 108 -0.92 -5.77 2.25
C GLN A 108 -2.20 -6.31 1.61
N LEU A 109 -3.32 -5.59 1.75
CA LEU A 109 -4.58 -5.98 1.12
C LEU A 109 -4.46 -6.08 -0.40
N LEU A 110 -3.89 -5.05 -1.02
CA LEU A 110 -3.79 -4.96 -2.47
C LEU A 110 -2.79 -5.96 -3.03
N SER A 111 -1.61 -6.09 -2.41
CA SER A 111 -0.63 -7.10 -2.78
C SER A 111 -1.17 -8.52 -2.57
N GLY A 112 -2.02 -8.75 -1.55
CA GLY A 112 -2.71 -10.02 -1.36
C GLY A 112 -3.63 -10.37 -2.54
N ILE A 113 -4.44 -9.41 -3.00
CA ILE A 113 -5.29 -9.59 -4.18
C ILE A 113 -4.47 -9.86 -5.44
N ALA A 114 -3.40 -9.08 -5.67
CA ALA A 114 -2.52 -9.25 -6.83
C ALA A 114 -1.82 -10.62 -6.79
N THR A 115 -1.27 -11.01 -5.64
CA THR A 115 -0.60 -12.30 -5.46
C THR A 115 -1.56 -13.46 -5.74
N MET A 116 -2.77 -13.43 -5.17
CA MET A 116 -3.77 -14.46 -5.44
C MET A 116 -4.17 -14.47 -6.90
N THR A 117 -4.38 -13.32 -7.53
CA THR A 117 -4.72 -13.25 -8.95
C THR A 117 -3.63 -13.90 -9.80
N ARG A 118 -2.35 -13.60 -9.54
CA ARG A 118 -1.23 -14.20 -10.25
C ARG A 118 -1.21 -15.72 -10.15
N GLN A 119 -1.50 -16.28 -8.98
CA GLN A 119 -1.58 -17.73 -8.81
C GLN A 119 -2.63 -18.37 -9.72
N TYR A 120 -3.78 -17.73 -9.90
CA TYR A 120 -4.82 -18.22 -10.82
C TYR A 120 -4.43 -18.03 -12.28
N VAL A 121 -3.83 -16.90 -12.64
CA VAL A 121 -3.31 -16.64 -14.00
C VAL A 121 -2.27 -17.69 -14.38
N ASP A 122 -1.32 -17.97 -13.49
CA ASP A 122 -0.29 -18.98 -13.71
C ASP A 122 -0.91 -20.40 -13.84
N ALA A 123 -1.97 -20.71 -13.07
CA ALA A 123 -2.64 -22.00 -13.12
C ALA A 123 -3.47 -22.25 -14.41
N ILE A 124 -3.91 -21.19 -15.08
CA ILE A 124 -4.67 -21.27 -16.34
C ILE A 124 -3.80 -20.99 -17.58
N ASP A 125 -2.48 -20.84 -17.40
CA ASP A 125 -1.57 -20.59 -18.51
C ASP A 125 -1.67 -21.68 -19.59
N GLY A 126 -1.59 -21.27 -20.85
CA GLY A 126 -1.76 -22.16 -22.00
C GLY A 126 -3.19 -22.61 -22.32
N THR A 127 -4.20 -22.29 -21.49
CA THR A 127 -5.60 -22.68 -21.75
C THR A 127 -6.34 -21.74 -22.69
N GLY A 128 -5.83 -20.51 -22.89
CA GLY A 128 -6.53 -19.44 -23.60
C GLY A 128 -7.65 -18.77 -22.80
N ALA A 129 -7.90 -19.21 -21.57
CA ALA A 129 -8.87 -18.56 -20.67
C ALA A 129 -8.32 -17.22 -20.15
N VAL A 130 -9.23 -16.28 -19.90
CA VAL A 130 -8.91 -14.98 -19.29
C VAL A 130 -9.57 -14.92 -17.91
N LEU A 131 -8.76 -14.66 -16.88
CA LEU A 131 -9.26 -14.45 -15.53
C LEU A 131 -9.93 -13.07 -15.43
N LEU A 132 -11.17 -13.04 -14.94
CA LEU A 132 -11.94 -11.81 -14.74
C LEU A 132 -12.32 -11.63 -13.26
N ASP A 133 -12.29 -10.37 -12.82
CA ASP A 133 -12.83 -9.98 -11.51
C ASP A 133 -14.37 -9.95 -11.51
N THR A 134 -14.98 -9.60 -10.37
CA THR A 134 -16.43 -9.44 -10.27
C THR A 134 -16.81 -8.16 -9.49
N ARG A 135 -18.11 -7.97 -9.25
CA ARG A 135 -18.62 -6.92 -8.34
C ARG A 135 -18.61 -7.32 -6.86
N LYS A 136 -18.17 -8.55 -6.53
CA LYS A 136 -18.05 -9.09 -5.17
C LYS A 136 -16.76 -8.57 -4.52
N THR A 137 -16.72 -7.27 -4.26
CA THR A 137 -15.58 -6.56 -3.69
C THR A 137 -15.89 -6.08 -2.28
N ILE A 138 -14.84 -5.76 -1.50
CA ILE A 138 -15.01 -5.07 -0.22
C ILE A 138 -15.68 -3.70 -0.50
N PRO A 139 -16.78 -3.35 0.21
CA PRO A 139 -17.42 -2.04 0.08
C PRO A 139 -16.41 -0.91 0.29
N GLY A 140 -16.51 0.18 -0.50
CA GLY A 140 -15.56 1.30 -0.45
C GLY A 140 -14.23 1.08 -1.18
N LEU A 141 -13.80 -0.17 -1.38
CA LEU A 141 -12.48 -0.48 -1.95
C LEU A 141 -12.50 -1.01 -3.38
N ARG A 142 -13.67 -1.05 -4.04
CA ARG A 142 -13.84 -1.65 -5.37
C ARG A 142 -12.79 -1.19 -6.39
N SER A 143 -12.53 0.10 -6.49
CA SER A 143 -11.59 0.65 -7.48
C SER A 143 -10.17 0.11 -7.27
N LEU A 144 -9.71 0.12 -6.02
CA LEU A 144 -8.39 -0.39 -5.63
C LEU A 144 -8.31 -1.92 -5.76
N SER A 145 -9.35 -2.67 -5.37
CA SER A 145 -9.37 -4.12 -5.54
C SER A 145 -9.27 -4.53 -7.00
N LYS A 146 -10.01 -3.85 -7.89
CA LYS A 146 -9.95 -4.10 -9.34
C LYS A 146 -8.59 -3.73 -9.93
N TYR A 147 -7.98 -2.66 -9.43
CA TYR A 147 -6.62 -2.28 -9.78
C TYR A 147 -5.62 -3.37 -9.37
N ALA A 148 -5.69 -3.85 -8.13
CA ALA A 148 -4.83 -4.91 -7.63
C ALA A 148 -4.98 -6.21 -8.44
N THR A 149 -6.20 -6.59 -8.82
CA THR A 149 -6.43 -7.73 -9.74
C THR A 149 -5.75 -7.54 -11.10
N ARG A 150 -5.53 -6.32 -11.58
CA ARG A 150 -4.79 -6.12 -12.84
C ARG A 150 -3.27 -6.16 -12.67
N MET A 151 -2.77 -5.98 -11.46
CA MET A 151 -1.33 -6.06 -11.15
C MET A 151 -0.89 -7.51 -10.96
N GLY A 152 -1.80 -8.34 -10.46
CA GLY A 152 -1.66 -9.79 -10.40
C GLY A 152 -1.81 -10.44 -11.76
#